data_AF-A0A931IQ47-F1
#
_entry.id   AF-A0A931IQ47-F1
#
_cell.length_a   1.000
_cell.length_b   1.000
_cell.length_c   1.000
_cell.angle_alpha   90.00
_cell.angle_beta   90.00
_cell.angle_gamma   90.00
#
_symmetry.space_group_name_H-M   'P 1'
#
loop_
_entity.id
_entity.type
_entity.pdbx_description
1 polymer ?
#
loop_
_entity_poly.entity_id
_entity_poly.type
_entity_poly.pdbx_seq_one_letter_code
_entity_poly.pdbx_strand_id
1 'polypeptide(L)'
;MRKLALLFPGQGSQYIGMGKELLERSSTARVVFAEADEVLGFNLQQLIANGSPEELTRTENAQPALLTVSVAAFRVYMEEIGVEPAYMAGHSLGEFSALTCAGVMSFADALRLVRSRGQLMQQAAAEGVGAMCAIIGSNRNRVEEACVRASTSEERTVVISNYNSSEQLVISGHRSAVEDAARELELIGARIAFLKVSAPFHSPLMNSAAIQFQEELAAYSYTSFKWPVLSNVTGKAYESPEHVVSYLTQQLTAPVRWDDSMKLLHSEGVSVAVELGAKQVLTQFMKVDAASITCYPYEKAAELDFLRNELAADKLTQLRKQVTNNVVTKCLAAAVCTRNRNWDLEEYEQGFVIPYRQIQRLQEQLDVTGAPPTEAQMQEALELLKGMLETKKVPQTELQERFADILKQTGTTALFPAYASA
;
A
#
# COMPACT_ATOMS: atom_id res chain seq x y z
N MET A 1 4.66 15.49 13.33
CA MET A 1 5.13 14.83 12.09
C MET A 1 3.88 14.50 11.30
N ARG A 2 3.88 14.66 9.97
CA ARG A 2 2.75 14.19 9.17
C ARG A 2 2.72 12.67 9.24
N LYS A 3 1.64 12.07 9.77
CA LYS A 3 1.46 10.63 9.70
C LYS A 3 0.93 10.28 8.30
N LEU A 4 1.56 9.29 7.68
CA LEU A 4 1.22 8.77 6.35
C LEU A 4 0.40 7.49 6.48
N ALA A 5 -0.60 7.30 5.63
CA ALA A 5 -1.23 6.00 5.41
C ALA A 5 -0.96 5.47 4.01
N LEU A 6 -0.78 4.16 3.87
CA LEU A 6 -0.80 3.48 2.56
C LEU A 6 -2.15 2.78 2.37
N LEU A 7 -2.80 3.07 1.23
CA LEU A 7 -4.13 2.61 0.89
C LEU A 7 -4.08 1.66 -0.30
N PHE A 8 -4.88 0.59 -0.27
CA PHE A 8 -4.88 -0.44 -1.31
C PHE A 8 -6.28 -0.65 -1.90
N PRO A 9 -6.48 -0.44 -3.21
CA PRO A 9 -7.80 -0.56 -3.83
C PRO A 9 -8.25 -2.02 -3.94
N GLY A 10 -9.57 -2.21 -3.97
CA GLY A 10 -10.23 -3.50 -4.17
C GLY A 10 -10.83 -3.67 -5.56
N GLN A 11 -11.69 -4.69 -5.70
CA GLN A 11 -12.38 -5.02 -6.95
C GLN A 11 -13.21 -3.84 -7.49
N GLY A 12 -13.21 -3.67 -8.82
CA GLY A 12 -13.76 -2.51 -9.54
C GLY A 12 -12.68 -1.55 -10.06
N SER A 13 -11.48 -1.61 -9.48
CA SER A 13 -10.34 -0.81 -9.94
C SER A 13 -9.57 -1.43 -11.11
N GLN A 14 -9.75 -2.72 -11.39
CA GLN A 14 -9.04 -3.41 -12.47
C GLN A 14 -9.35 -2.82 -13.85
N TYR A 15 -8.36 -2.88 -14.75
CA TYR A 15 -8.48 -2.55 -16.16
C TYR A 15 -7.32 -3.19 -16.95
N ILE A 16 -7.54 -3.42 -18.25
CA ILE A 16 -6.50 -3.99 -19.13
C ILE A 16 -5.33 -3.01 -19.24
N GLY A 17 -4.11 -3.52 -19.02
CA GLY A 17 -2.87 -2.76 -19.02
C GLY A 17 -2.50 -2.11 -17.68
N MET A 18 -3.26 -2.36 -16.60
CA MET A 18 -2.87 -1.89 -15.27
C MET A 18 -1.48 -2.38 -14.87
N GLY A 19 -0.70 -1.55 -14.18
CA GLY A 19 0.67 -1.89 -13.79
C GLY A 19 1.70 -1.92 -14.93
N LYS A 20 1.32 -1.66 -16.18
CA LYS A 20 2.27 -1.62 -17.33
C LYS A 20 3.44 -0.68 -17.09
N GLU A 21 3.18 0.52 -16.60
CA GLU A 21 4.24 1.52 -16.39
C GLU A 21 5.19 1.13 -15.24
N LEU A 22 4.67 0.44 -14.22
CA LEU A 22 5.50 -0.15 -13.15
C LEU A 22 6.44 -1.22 -13.73
N LEU A 23 5.91 -2.11 -14.59
CA LEU A 23 6.67 -3.15 -15.27
C LEU A 23 7.75 -2.60 -16.21
N GLU A 24 7.46 -1.50 -16.90
CA GLU A 24 8.41 -0.84 -17.79
C GLU A 24 9.59 -0.22 -17.01
N ARG A 25 9.31 0.48 -15.89
CA ARG A 25 10.32 1.26 -15.17
C ARG A 25 11.04 0.54 -14.03
N SER A 26 10.50 -0.55 -13.48
CA SER A 26 11.07 -1.23 -12.31
C SER A 26 11.33 -2.71 -12.52
N SER A 27 12.55 -3.16 -12.22
CA SER A 27 12.89 -4.59 -12.12
C SER A 27 12.13 -5.30 -11.02
N THR A 28 11.86 -4.61 -9.92
CA THR A 28 11.14 -5.17 -8.77
C THR A 28 9.69 -5.46 -9.11
N ALA A 29 9.04 -4.59 -9.88
CA ALA A 29 7.71 -4.90 -10.42
C ALA A 29 7.75 -6.16 -11.31
N ARG A 30 8.75 -6.29 -12.19
CA ARG A 30 8.89 -7.48 -13.05
C ARG A 30 9.04 -8.77 -12.25
N VAL A 31 9.80 -8.75 -11.15
CA VAL A 31 9.93 -9.91 -10.24
C VAL A 31 8.60 -10.26 -9.58
N VAL A 32 7.83 -9.28 -9.11
CA VAL A 32 6.51 -9.51 -8.48
C VAL A 32 5.54 -10.17 -9.44
N PHE A 33 5.47 -9.70 -10.69
CA PHE A 33 4.58 -10.31 -11.69
C PHE A 33 5.01 -11.73 -12.06
N ALA A 34 6.32 -11.96 -12.21
CA ALA A 34 6.85 -13.31 -12.46
C ALA A 34 6.55 -14.28 -11.31
N GLU A 35 6.71 -13.83 -10.05
CA GLU A 35 6.36 -14.60 -8.85
C GLU A 35 4.86 -14.95 -8.84
N ALA A 36 4.00 -14.01 -9.27
CA ALA A 36 2.56 -14.26 -9.35
C ALA A 36 2.18 -15.30 -10.41
N ASP A 37 2.79 -15.23 -11.60
CA ASP A 37 2.58 -16.20 -12.67
C ASP A 37 3.01 -17.61 -12.23
N GLU A 38 4.16 -17.72 -11.56
CA GLU A 38 4.70 -18.99 -11.04
C GLU A 38 3.78 -19.60 -9.98
N VAL A 39 3.36 -18.80 -8.98
CA VAL A 39 2.52 -19.27 -7.87
C VAL A 39 1.14 -19.70 -8.34
N LEU A 40 0.55 -19.00 -9.31
CA LEU A 40 -0.80 -19.30 -9.81
C LEU A 40 -0.81 -20.38 -10.90
N GLY A 41 0.34 -20.66 -11.51
CA GLY A 41 0.46 -21.67 -12.58
C GLY A 41 -0.15 -21.25 -13.92
N PHE A 42 -0.42 -19.95 -14.12
CA PHE A 42 -0.85 -19.39 -15.40
C PHE A 42 -0.32 -17.96 -15.57
N ASN A 43 -0.32 -17.47 -16.82
CA ASN A 43 0.22 -16.17 -17.17
C ASN A 43 -0.76 -15.03 -16.83
N LEU A 44 -0.80 -14.65 -15.54
CA LEU A 44 -1.57 -13.52 -15.02
C LEU A 44 -1.10 -12.20 -15.63
N GLN A 45 0.20 -12.03 -15.85
CA GLN A 45 0.75 -10.85 -16.51
C GLN A 45 0.13 -10.62 -17.90
N GLN A 46 0.00 -11.66 -18.71
CA GLN A 46 -0.60 -11.60 -20.04
C GLN A 46 -2.10 -11.32 -19.97
N LEU A 47 -2.81 -11.90 -19.00
CA LEU A 47 -4.22 -11.60 -18.74
C LEU A 47 -4.41 -10.12 -18.40
N ILE A 48 -3.55 -9.56 -17.53
CA ILE A 48 -3.57 -8.14 -17.18
C ILE A 48 -3.26 -7.27 -18.39
N ALA A 49 -2.23 -7.61 -19.18
CA ALA A 49 -1.75 -6.77 -20.27
C ALA A 49 -2.67 -6.77 -21.50
N ASN A 50 -3.17 -7.95 -21.89
CA ASN A 50 -3.77 -8.18 -23.20
C ASN A 50 -5.02 -9.08 -23.16
N GLY A 51 -5.49 -9.46 -21.98
CA GLY A 51 -6.70 -10.27 -21.84
C GLY A 51 -7.98 -9.53 -22.20
N SER A 52 -9.11 -10.23 -22.10
CA SER A 52 -10.42 -9.59 -22.23
C SER A 52 -10.84 -8.91 -20.91
N PRO A 53 -11.50 -7.74 -20.94
CA PRO A 53 -12.06 -7.12 -19.75
C PRO A 53 -13.01 -8.05 -18.97
N GLU A 54 -13.78 -8.88 -19.68
CA GLU A 54 -14.71 -9.85 -19.12
C GLU A 54 -13.96 -10.91 -18.30
N GLU A 55 -12.90 -11.49 -18.86
CA GLU A 55 -12.08 -12.48 -18.19
C GLU A 55 -11.33 -11.90 -16.99
N LEU A 56 -10.71 -10.73 -17.14
CA LEU A 56 -10.03 -10.06 -16.03
C LEU A 56 -11.01 -9.70 -14.90
N THR A 57 -12.27 -9.37 -15.23
CA THR A 57 -13.30 -8.99 -14.24
C THR A 57 -13.90 -10.18 -13.50
N ARG A 58 -13.69 -11.43 -13.94
CA ARG A 58 -14.05 -12.60 -13.15
C ARG A 58 -13.37 -12.52 -11.79
N THR A 59 -14.14 -12.66 -10.72
CA THR A 59 -13.69 -12.43 -9.33
C THR A 59 -12.42 -13.22 -8.99
N GLU A 60 -12.35 -14.48 -9.43
CA GLU A 60 -11.18 -15.36 -9.29
C GLU A 60 -9.90 -14.79 -9.96
N ASN A 61 -10.03 -14.05 -11.06
CA ASN A 61 -8.92 -13.43 -11.79
C ASN A 61 -8.61 -12.02 -11.26
N ALA A 62 -9.65 -11.23 -11.01
CA ALA A 62 -9.53 -9.83 -10.58
C ALA A 62 -8.79 -9.71 -9.24
N GLN A 63 -9.10 -10.58 -8.27
CA GLN A 63 -8.49 -10.49 -6.94
C GLN A 63 -6.97 -10.69 -6.94
N PRO A 64 -6.41 -11.79 -7.50
CA PRO A 64 -4.96 -11.93 -7.59
C PRO A 64 -4.32 -10.87 -8.50
N ALA A 65 -4.99 -10.45 -9.58
CA ALA A 65 -4.47 -9.39 -10.44
C ALA A 65 -4.26 -8.06 -9.69
N LEU A 66 -5.24 -7.66 -8.89
CA LEU A 66 -5.20 -6.44 -8.09
C LEU A 66 -4.20 -6.53 -6.94
N LEU A 67 -4.09 -7.69 -6.29
CA LEU A 67 -3.07 -7.96 -5.28
C LEU A 67 -1.66 -7.80 -5.88
N THR A 68 -1.39 -8.43 -7.03
CA THR A 68 -0.09 -8.34 -7.72
C THR A 68 0.30 -6.91 -8.05
N VAL A 69 -0.63 -6.12 -8.63
CA VAL A 69 -0.36 -4.71 -8.94
C VAL A 69 -0.11 -3.90 -7.68
N SER A 70 -0.89 -4.12 -6.62
CA SER A 70 -0.76 -3.42 -5.34
C SER A 70 0.58 -3.71 -4.65
N VAL A 71 0.99 -4.99 -4.62
CA VAL A 71 2.27 -5.42 -4.03
C VAL A 71 3.45 -4.92 -4.87
N ALA A 72 3.34 -4.93 -6.21
CA ALA A 72 4.34 -4.32 -7.07
C ALA A 72 4.48 -2.82 -6.80
N ALA A 73 3.37 -2.09 -6.78
CA ALA A 73 3.34 -0.67 -6.44
C ALA A 73 3.98 -0.39 -5.07
N PHE A 74 3.65 -1.19 -4.06
CA PHE A 74 4.25 -1.08 -2.73
C PHE A 74 5.76 -1.32 -2.72
N ARG A 75 6.25 -2.42 -3.30
CA ARG A 75 7.69 -2.73 -3.30
C ARG A 75 8.48 -1.63 -4.04
N VAL A 76 7.97 -1.14 -5.17
CA VAL A 76 8.58 -0.02 -5.91
C VAL A 76 8.52 1.28 -5.11
N TYR A 77 7.39 1.57 -4.47
CA TYR A 77 7.25 2.72 -3.57
C TYR A 77 8.30 2.70 -2.45
N MET A 78 8.53 1.53 -1.84
CA MET A 78 9.52 1.39 -0.77
C MET A 78 10.96 1.59 -1.27
N GLU A 79 11.28 1.17 -2.50
CA GLU A 79 12.60 1.38 -3.11
C GLU A 79 12.83 2.84 -3.51
N GLU A 80 11.84 3.49 -4.12
CA GLU A 80 11.99 4.82 -4.69
C GLU A 80 11.75 5.94 -3.67
N ILE A 81 10.82 5.73 -2.73
CA ILE A 81 10.38 6.74 -1.76
C ILE A 81 10.71 6.28 -0.34
N GLY A 82 10.34 5.07 0.04
CA GLY A 82 10.75 4.44 1.31
C GLY A 82 10.32 5.19 2.57
N VAL A 83 9.24 5.98 2.51
CA VAL A 83 8.63 6.58 3.70
C VAL A 83 7.69 5.54 4.31
N GLU A 84 7.93 5.17 5.55
CA GLU A 84 7.14 4.15 6.22
C GLU A 84 5.76 4.69 6.64
N PRO A 85 4.67 3.91 6.48
CA PRO A 85 3.36 4.32 6.95
C PRO A 85 3.22 4.26 8.47
N ALA A 86 2.39 5.13 9.01
CA ALA A 86 1.82 4.96 10.34
C ALA A 86 0.68 3.93 10.33
N TYR A 87 -0.05 3.80 9.21
CA TYR A 87 -1.15 2.85 9.03
C TYR A 87 -1.22 2.34 7.59
N MET A 88 -1.73 1.12 7.43
CA MET A 88 -2.14 0.57 6.15
C MET A 88 -3.64 0.26 6.19
N ALA A 89 -4.34 0.47 5.08
CA ALA A 89 -5.74 0.06 4.94
C ALA A 89 -6.00 -0.35 3.51
N GLY A 90 -6.91 -1.30 3.30
CA GLY A 90 -7.34 -1.62 1.95
C GLY A 90 -8.80 -1.96 1.90
N HIS A 91 -9.40 -1.75 0.73
CA HIS A 91 -10.84 -1.89 0.55
C HIS A 91 -11.17 -3.30 0.04
N SER A 92 -11.90 -4.08 0.83
CA SER A 92 -12.25 -5.47 0.57
C SER A 92 -11.00 -6.31 0.25
N LEU A 93 -10.79 -6.67 -1.03
CA LEU A 93 -9.57 -7.33 -1.50
C LEU A 93 -8.30 -6.57 -1.09
N GLY A 94 -8.32 -5.24 -1.11
CA GLY A 94 -7.17 -4.43 -0.72
C GLY A 94 -6.68 -4.71 0.70
N GLU A 95 -7.53 -5.23 1.61
CA GLU A 95 -7.13 -5.62 2.96
C GLU A 95 -6.07 -6.75 2.91
N PHE A 96 -6.15 -7.67 1.94
CA PHE A 96 -5.12 -8.68 1.70
C PHE A 96 -3.82 -8.05 1.22
N SER A 97 -3.88 -7.05 0.34
CA SER A 97 -2.70 -6.28 -0.07
C SER A 97 -2.06 -5.59 1.14
N ALA A 98 -2.84 -4.96 2.00
CA ALA A 98 -2.36 -4.30 3.21
C ALA A 98 -1.68 -5.29 4.17
N LEU A 99 -2.31 -6.44 4.45
CA LEU A 99 -1.75 -7.49 5.30
C LEU A 99 -0.46 -8.08 4.73
N THR A 100 -0.42 -8.32 3.42
CA THR A 100 0.76 -8.82 2.71
C THR A 100 1.92 -7.82 2.79
N CYS A 101 1.65 -6.54 2.48
CA CYS A 101 2.65 -5.48 2.54
C CYS A 101 3.11 -5.18 3.97
N ALA A 102 2.26 -5.40 4.98
CA ALA A 102 2.61 -5.33 6.39
C ALA A 102 3.40 -6.54 6.89
N GLY A 103 3.68 -7.54 6.04
CA GLY A 103 4.46 -8.73 6.37
C GLY A 103 3.70 -9.84 7.09
N VAL A 104 2.38 -9.69 7.27
CA VAL A 104 1.54 -10.61 8.04
C VAL A 104 1.44 -11.98 7.36
N MET A 105 1.43 -12.01 6.03
CA MET A 105 1.43 -13.23 5.22
C MET A 105 2.38 -13.06 4.03
N SER A 106 2.87 -14.18 3.49
CA SER A 106 3.70 -14.16 2.29
C SER A 106 2.88 -13.77 1.06
N PHE A 107 3.52 -13.18 0.05
CA PHE A 107 2.83 -12.83 -1.20
C PHE A 107 2.31 -14.07 -1.94
N ALA A 108 3.08 -15.16 -1.94
CA ALA A 108 2.65 -16.43 -2.52
C ALA A 108 1.38 -16.99 -1.84
N ASP A 109 1.29 -16.93 -0.52
CA ASP A 109 0.11 -17.39 0.22
C ASP A 109 -1.07 -16.46 0.00
N ALA A 110 -0.85 -15.15 0.00
CA ALA A 110 -1.87 -14.17 -0.31
C ALA A 110 -2.48 -14.39 -1.70
N LEU A 111 -1.67 -14.71 -2.72
CA LEU A 111 -2.15 -15.04 -4.07
C LEU A 111 -3.07 -16.26 -4.09
N ARG A 112 -2.69 -17.34 -3.40
CA ARG A 112 -3.51 -18.55 -3.28
C ARG A 112 -4.82 -18.26 -2.55
N LEU A 113 -4.74 -17.54 -1.43
CA LEU A 113 -5.88 -17.13 -0.63
C LEU A 113 -6.87 -16.28 -1.43
N VAL A 114 -6.42 -15.23 -2.11
CA VAL A 114 -7.33 -14.33 -2.84
C VAL A 114 -7.90 -14.98 -4.11
N ARG A 115 -7.17 -15.92 -4.72
CA ARG A 115 -7.71 -16.75 -5.81
C ARG A 115 -8.82 -17.65 -5.30
N SER A 116 -8.58 -18.38 -4.20
CA SER A 116 -9.56 -19.24 -3.54
C SER A 116 -10.79 -18.44 -3.09
N ARG A 117 -10.57 -17.29 -2.43
CA ARG A 117 -11.63 -16.33 -2.06
C ARG A 117 -12.48 -15.94 -3.25
N GLY A 118 -11.85 -15.58 -4.37
CA GLY A 118 -12.58 -15.19 -5.58
C GLY A 118 -13.40 -16.33 -6.19
N GLN A 119 -12.90 -17.57 -6.14
CA GLN A 119 -13.63 -18.76 -6.59
C GLN A 119 -14.83 -19.07 -5.69
N LEU A 120 -14.62 -19.09 -4.37
CA LEU A 120 -15.68 -19.37 -3.39
C LEU A 120 -16.79 -18.31 -3.45
N MET A 121 -16.43 -17.03 -3.56
CA MET A 121 -17.40 -15.94 -3.72
C MET A 121 -18.19 -16.06 -5.04
N GLN A 122 -17.55 -16.52 -6.12
CA GLN A 122 -18.21 -16.75 -7.40
C GLN A 122 -19.15 -17.96 -7.34
N GLN A 123 -18.77 -19.04 -6.66
CA GLN A 123 -19.58 -20.25 -6.49
C GLN A 123 -20.80 -20.01 -5.60
N ALA A 124 -20.66 -19.21 -4.54
CA ALA A 124 -21.78 -18.86 -3.67
C ALA A 124 -22.82 -17.96 -4.36
N ALA A 125 -22.42 -17.26 -5.42
CA ALA A 125 -23.34 -16.51 -6.26
C ALA A 125 -24.01 -17.44 -7.28
N ALA A 126 -25.12 -18.08 -6.89
CA ALA A 126 -26.02 -18.70 -7.87
C ALA A 126 -26.43 -17.65 -8.92
N GLU A 127 -26.27 -17.97 -10.22
CA GLU A 127 -26.45 -17.00 -11.29
C GLU A 127 -27.81 -16.29 -11.19
N GLY A 128 -27.78 -14.96 -11.14
CA GLY A 128 -28.98 -14.11 -11.18
C GLY A 128 -29.66 -13.84 -9.84
N VAL A 129 -29.32 -14.56 -8.76
CA VAL A 129 -30.03 -14.44 -7.46
C VAL A 129 -29.61 -13.18 -6.69
N GLY A 130 -28.33 -12.79 -6.78
CA GLY A 130 -27.78 -11.65 -6.05
C GLY A 130 -27.63 -10.39 -6.90
N ALA A 131 -27.55 -9.24 -6.22
CA ALA A 131 -27.16 -7.97 -6.81
C ALA A 131 -26.39 -7.10 -5.80
N MET A 132 -25.66 -6.11 -6.33
CA MET A 132 -25.09 -5.01 -5.56
C MET A 132 -25.46 -3.69 -6.22
N CYS A 133 -25.75 -2.67 -5.41
CA CYS A 133 -26.17 -1.36 -5.91
C CYS A 133 -25.56 -0.23 -5.08
N ALA A 134 -24.87 0.69 -5.76
CA ALA A 134 -24.34 1.89 -5.15
C ALA A 134 -25.46 2.94 -4.99
N ILE A 135 -25.57 3.48 -3.78
CA ILE A 135 -26.51 4.52 -3.38
C ILE A 135 -25.70 5.78 -3.11
N ILE A 136 -25.94 6.84 -3.89
CA ILE A 136 -25.22 8.12 -3.77
C ILE A 136 -26.20 9.22 -3.35
N GLY A 137 -25.80 10.04 -2.38
CA GLY A 137 -26.58 11.21 -1.94
C GLY A 137 -27.71 10.88 -0.96
N SER A 138 -27.65 9.73 -0.29
CA SER A 138 -28.54 9.39 0.82
C SER A 138 -27.73 9.16 2.09
N ASN A 139 -28.31 9.49 3.25
CA ASN A 139 -27.65 9.25 4.52
C ASN A 139 -27.79 7.80 4.97
N ARG A 140 -26.87 7.38 5.85
CA ARG A 140 -26.81 6.03 6.42
C ARG A 140 -28.15 5.52 6.96
N ASN A 141 -28.80 6.29 7.83
CA ASN A 141 -30.03 5.84 8.50
C ASN A 141 -31.15 5.54 7.51
N ARG A 142 -31.31 6.37 6.47
CA ARG A 142 -32.32 6.15 5.42
C ARG A 142 -32.05 4.87 4.63
N VAL A 143 -30.79 4.60 4.30
CA VAL A 143 -30.42 3.37 3.59
C VAL A 143 -30.63 2.14 4.48
N GLU A 144 -30.25 2.22 5.76
CA GLU A 144 -30.50 1.13 6.72
C GLU A 144 -32.00 0.82 6.84
N GLU A 145 -32.84 1.85 6.99
CA GLU A 145 -34.30 1.68 7.05
C GLU A 145 -34.89 1.09 5.76
N ALA A 146 -34.42 1.50 4.59
CA ALA A 146 -34.85 0.94 3.31
C ALA A 146 -34.46 -0.54 3.18
N CYS A 147 -33.24 -0.90 3.61
CA CYS A 147 -32.80 -2.29 3.65
C CYS A 147 -33.67 -3.14 4.59
N VAL A 148 -34.02 -2.61 5.76
CA VAL A 148 -34.91 -3.30 6.72
C VAL A 148 -36.30 -3.51 6.10
N ARG A 149 -36.89 -2.49 5.48
CA ARG A 149 -38.21 -2.60 4.84
C ARG A 149 -38.23 -3.59 3.69
N ALA A 150 -37.18 -3.63 2.86
CA ALA A 150 -37.08 -4.54 1.74
C ALA A 150 -36.79 -6.00 2.18
N SER A 151 -36.15 -6.17 3.34
CA SER A 151 -35.81 -7.47 3.94
C SER A 151 -37.02 -8.18 4.56
N THR A 152 -37.84 -8.78 3.70
CA THR A 152 -39.17 -9.33 4.04
C THR A 152 -39.17 -10.82 4.42
N SER A 153 -38.11 -11.55 4.07
CA SER A 153 -37.90 -12.96 4.39
C SER A 153 -36.42 -13.33 4.19
N GLU A 154 -36.00 -14.54 4.58
CA GLU A 154 -34.62 -15.01 4.35
C GLU A 154 -34.23 -14.95 2.86
N GLU A 155 -35.12 -15.39 1.96
CA GLU A 155 -34.99 -15.33 0.49
C GLU A 155 -35.14 -13.92 -0.12
N ARG A 156 -35.29 -12.90 0.72
CA ARG A 156 -35.45 -11.49 0.30
C ARG A 156 -34.61 -10.56 1.17
N THR A 157 -33.44 -11.01 1.59
CA THR A 157 -32.51 -10.21 2.40
C THR A 157 -31.74 -9.18 1.57
N VAL A 158 -31.62 -7.94 2.05
CA VAL A 158 -30.71 -6.90 1.55
C VAL A 158 -30.07 -6.16 2.73
N VAL A 159 -28.77 -5.88 2.65
CA VAL A 159 -28.00 -5.18 3.68
C VAL A 159 -27.12 -4.10 3.05
N ILE A 160 -26.64 -3.16 3.87
CA ILE A 160 -25.51 -2.32 3.47
C ILE A 160 -24.26 -3.18 3.47
N SER A 161 -23.56 -3.22 2.34
CA SER A 161 -22.37 -4.02 2.08
C SER A 161 -21.09 -3.19 2.14
N ASN A 162 -21.17 -1.89 1.87
CA ASN A 162 -20.02 -0.99 1.94
C ASN A 162 -20.45 0.39 2.45
N TYR A 163 -19.74 0.86 3.49
CA TYR A 163 -19.75 2.25 3.93
C TYR A 163 -18.54 2.94 3.30
N ASN A 164 -18.64 3.37 2.04
CA ASN A 164 -17.52 3.94 1.29
C ASN A 164 -17.25 5.39 1.67
N SER A 165 -18.32 6.18 1.83
CA SER A 165 -18.25 7.53 2.35
C SER A 165 -19.57 7.96 2.99
N SER A 166 -19.62 9.16 3.57
CA SER A 166 -20.86 9.78 4.08
C SER A 166 -21.90 10.00 2.99
N GLU A 167 -21.47 10.07 1.72
CA GLU A 167 -22.35 10.27 0.56
C GLU A 167 -22.52 9.02 -0.31
N GLN A 168 -21.74 7.96 -0.08
CA GLN A 168 -21.76 6.77 -0.93
C GLN A 168 -21.77 5.48 -0.09
N LEU A 169 -22.87 4.75 -0.25
CA LEU A 169 -23.09 3.45 0.34
C LEU A 169 -23.28 2.43 -0.78
N VAL A 170 -23.04 1.15 -0.49
CA VAL A 170 -23.42 0.06 -1.39
C VAL A 170 -24.32 -0.88 -0.61
N ILE A 171 -25.41 -1.30 -1.23
CA ILE A 171 -26.30 -2.35 -0.71
C ILE A 171 -26.10 -3.63 -1.50
N SER A 172 -26.22 -4.79 -0.85
CA SER A 172 -26.15 -6.10 -1.50
C SER A 172 -27.08 -7.11 -0.86
N GLY A 173 -27.47 -8.12 -1.63
CA GLY A 173 -28.38 -9.16 -1.19
C GLY A 173 -29.13 -9.78 -2.36
N HIS A 174 -30.32 -10.31 -2.08
CA HIS A 174 -31.21 -10.84 -3.10
C HIS A 174 -31.60 -9.73 -4.08
N ARG A 175 -31.51 -10.01 -5.37
CA ARG A 175 -31.72 -9.04 -6.46
C ARG A 175 -33.02 -8.25 -6.29
N SER A 176 -34.12 -8.93 -6.04
CA SER A 176 -35.43 -8.30 -5.88
C SER A 176 -35.50 -7.36 -4.67
N ALA A 177 -34.88 -7.73 -3.54
CA ALA A 177 -34.82 -6.88 -2.35
C ALA A 177 -33.90 -5.66 -2.56
N VAL A 178 -32.78 -5.84 -3.28
CA VAL A 178 -31.89 -4.74 -3.68
C VAL A 178 -32.61 -3.77 -4.62
N GLU A 179 -33.36 -4.27 -5.60
CA GLU A 179 -34.13 -3.44 -6.54
C GLU A 179 -35.24 -2.65 -5.84
N ASP A 180 -35.94 -3.24 -4.87
CA ASP A 180 -36.99 -2.57 -4.11
C ASP A 180 -36.41 -1.47 -3.20
N ALA A 181 -35.33 -1.77 -2.45
CA ALA A 181 -34.64 -0.78 -1.63
C ALA A 181 -34.05 0.37 -2.48
N ALA A 182 -33.44 0.04 -3.62
CA ALA A 182 -32.89 1.03 -4.54
C ALA A 182 -33.97 1.95 -5.12
N ARG A 183 -35.12 1.40 -5.52
CA ARG A 183 -36.27 2.19 -6.03
C ARG A 183 -36.81 3.12 -4.96
N GLU A 184 -36.95 2.65 -3.72
CA GLU A 184 -37.40 3.48 -2.61
C GLU A 184 -36.46 4.66 -2.36
N LEU A 185 -35.15 4.41 -2.38
CA LEU A 185 -34.12 5.42 -2.19
C LEU A 185 -34.05 6.41 -3.37
N GLU A 186 -34.28 5.94 -4.60
CA GLU A 186 -34.36 6.79 -5.80
C GLU A 186 -35.52 7.80 -5.71
N LEU A 187 -36.68 7.35 -5.24
CA LEU A 187 -37.87 8.19 -5.07
C LEU A 187 -37.66 9.35 -4.09
N ILE A 188 -36.72 9.21 -3.15
CA ILE A 188 -36.37 10.25 -2.18
C ILE A 188 -35.09 11.03 -2.56
N GLY A 189 -34.65 10.89 -3.82
CA GLY A 189 -33.59 11.71 -4.42
C GLY A 189 -32.19 11.12 -4.41
N ALA A 190 -32.02 9.86 -4.01
CA ALA A 190 -30.73 9.18 -4.13
C ALA A 190 -30.44 8.84 -5.59
N ARG A 191 -29.17 8.96 -6.02
CA ARG A 191 -28.71 8.42 -7.30
C ARG A 191 -28.33 6.95 -7.13
N ILE A 192 -28.81 6.11 -8.03
CA ILE A 192 -28.66 4.66 -7.98
C ILE A 192 -27.74 4.17 -9.11
N ALA A 193 -26.82 3.25 -8.82
CA ALA A 193 -26.00 2.59 -9.83
C ALA A 193 -25.78 1.11 -9.51
N PHE A 194 -26.38 0.22 -10.29
CA PHE A 194 -26.15 -1.22 -10.17
C PHE A 194 -24.72 -1.58 -10.59
N LEU A 195 -24.04 -2.36 -9.76
CA LEU A 195 -22.69 -2.80 -10.03
C LEU A 195 -22.71 -4.00 -11.00
N LYS A 196 -21.74 -4.06 -11.90
CA LYS A 196 -21.56 -5.17 -12.86
C LYS A 196 -20.94 -6.40 -12.19
N VAL A 197 -21.60 -6.90 -11.15
CA VAL A 197 -21.24 -8.10 -10.41
C VAL A 197 -22.48 -8.98 -10.28
N SER A 198 -22.33 -10.28 -10.46
CA SER A 198 -23.44 -11.25 -10.35
C SER A 198 -23.66 -11.73 -8.91
N ALA A 199 -22.85 -11.25 -7.96
CA ALA A 199 -22.73 -11.78 -6.62
C ALA A 199 -23.06 -10.73 -5.54
N PRO A 200 -23.77 -11.10 -4.46
CA PRO A 200 -24.14 -10.21 -3.37
C PRO A 200 -23.03 -10.15 -2.31
N PHE A 201 -21.85 -9.63 -2.67
CA PHE A 201 -20.69 -9.60 -1.78
C PHE A 201 -20.96 -8.84 -0.48
N HIS A 202 -20.26 -9.21 0.60
CA HIS A 202 -20.37 -8.56 1.91
C HIS A 202 -21.80 -8.59 2.46
N SER A 203 -22.48 -9.73 2.30
CA SER A 203 -23.83 -9.99 2.81
C SER A 203 -23.96 -11.40 3.37
N PRO A 204 -25.02 -11.69 4.16
CA PRO A 204 -25.29 -13.03 4.67
C PRO A 204 -25.36 -14.13 3.59
N LEU A 205 -25.64 -13.78 2.33
CA LEU A 205 -25.70 -14.74 1.22
C LEU A 205 -24.32 -15.34 0.88
N MET A 206 -23.22 -14.75 1.38
CA MET A 206 -21.87 -15.28 1.22
C MET A 206 -21.46 -16.26 2.34
N ASN A 207 -22.37 -16.65 3.24
CA ASN A 207 -22.03 -17.50 4.39
C ASN A 207 -21.42 -18.86 3.99
N SER A 208 -21.90 -19.47 2.91
CA SER A 208 -21.34 -20.74 2.40
C SER A 208 -19.89 -20.58 1.90
N ALA A 209 -19.56 -19.44 1.29
CA ALA A 209 -18.19 -19.09 0.91
C ALA A 209 -17.33 -18.78 2.15
N ALA A 210 -17.90 -18.09 3.16
CA ALA A 210 -17.19 -17.73 4.38
C ALA A 210 -16.75 -18.97 5.18
N ILE A 211 -17.61 -19.98 5.32
CA ILE A 211 -17.29 -21.24 6.01
C ILE A 211 -16.12 -21.95 5.32
N GLN A 212 -16.20 -22.15 4.00
CA GLN A 212 -15.11 -22.80 3.24
C GLN A 212 -13.82 -21.97 3.27
N PHE A 213 -13.94 -20.65 3.20
CA PHE A 213 -12.77 -19.77 3.23
C PHE A 213 -12.10 -19.72 4.60
N GLN A 214 -12.86 -19.92 5.69
CA GLN A 214 -12.29 -20.07 7.03
C GLN A 214 -11.35 -21.28 7.12
N GLU A 215 -11.76 -22.41 6.54
CA GLU A 215 -10.93 -23.62 6.49
C GLU A 215 -9.63 -23.37 5.71
N GLU A 216 -9.72 -22.69 4.57
CA GLU A 216 -8.55 -22.31 3.78
C GLU A 216 -7.63 -21.34 4.54
N LEU A 217 -8.17 -20.28 5.16
CA LEU A 217 -7.39 -19.33 5.96
C LEU A 217 -6.64 -20.01 7.11
N ALA A 218 -7.27 -20.99 7.76
CA ALA A 218 -6.67 -21.73 8.88
C ALA A 218 -5.47 -22.60 8.48
N ALA A 219 -5.26 -22.86 7.18
CA ALA A 219 -4.12 -23.63 6.68
C ALA A 219 -2.81 -22.82 6.61
N TYR A 220 -2.87 -21.50 6.79
CA TYR A 220 -1.72 -20.60 6.67
C TYR A 220 -1.27 -20.05 8.03
N SER A 221 -0.02 -19.58 8.05
CA SER A 221 0.56 -18.92 9.23
C SER A 221 0.58 -17.41 9.06
N TYR A 222 0.26 -16.70 10.13
CA TYR A 222 0.24 -15.23 10.16
C TYR A 222 1.27 -14.71 11.16
N THR A 223 2.10 -13.76 10.74
CA THR A 223 3.18 -13.19 11.55
C THR A 223 2.84 -11.79 12.06
N SER A 224 3.71 -11.21 12.87
CA SER A 224 3.53 -9.86 13.43
C SER A 224 3.46 -8.79 12.34
N PHE A 225 2.59 -7.80 12.55
CA PHE A 225 2.46 -6.63 11.70
C PHE A 225 3.70 -5.74 11.78
N LYS A 226 4.36 -5.50 10.65
CA LYS A 226 5.40 -4.46 10.55
C LYS A 226 4.81 -3.05 10.73
N TRP A 227 3.60 -2.84 10.20
CA TRP A 227 2.84 -1.61 10.36
C TRP A 227 1.36 -1.92 10.66
N PRO A 228 0.67 -1.12 11.48
CA PRO A 228 -0.75 -1.33 11.79
C PRO A 228 -1.62 -1.40 10.53
N VAL A 229 -2.46 -2.43 10.43
CA VAL A 229 -3.43 -2.59 9.32
C VAL A 229 -4.85 -2.40 9.85
N LEU A 230 -5.70 -1.67 9.13
CA LEU A 230 -7.10 -1.48 9.49
C LEU A 230 -8.00 -2.59 8.91
N SER A 231 -8.81 -3.21 9.77
CA SER A 231 -9.80 -4.21 9.38
C SER A 231 -11.07 -3.56 8.84
N ASN A 232 -11.58 -4.08 7.72
CA ASN A 232 -12.86 -3.62 7.15
C ASN A 232 -14.06 -3.98 8.03
N VAL A 233 -13.96 -5.01 8.87
CA VAL A 233 -15.05 -5.47 9.73
C VAL A 233 -15.20 -4.58 10.97
N THR A 234 -14.09 -4.18 11.57
CA THR A 234 -14.11 -3.41 12.82
C THR A 234 -13.98 -1.90 12.59
N GLY A 235 -13.45 -1.47 11.43
CA GLY A 235 -13.05 -0.10 11.18
C GLY A 235 -11.86 0.35 12.04
N LYS A 236 -11.13 -0.60 12.63
CA LYS A 236 -10.02 -0.39 13.57
C LYS A 236 -8.78 -1.16 13.17
N ALA A 237 -7.64 -0.80 13.76
CA ALA A 237 -6.41 -1.56 13.59
C ALA A 237 -6.57 -2.98 14.15
N TYR A 238 -6.00 -3.97 13.46
CA TYR A 238 -5.87 -5.33 13.99
C TYR A 238 -5.13 -5.31 15.33
N GLU A 239 -5.68 -6.01 16.31
CA GLU A 239 -5.10 -6.12 17.65
C GLU A 239 -3.90 -7.08 17.67
N SER A 240 -4.01 -8.20 16.93
CA SER A 240 -2.97 -9.23 16.83
C SER A 240 -3.19 -10.10 15.59
N PRO A 241 -2.17 -10.87 15.14
CA PRO A 241 -2.30 -11.77 13.99
C PRO A 241 -3.35 -12.87 14.18
N GLU A 242 -3.69 -13.18 15.43
CA GLU A 242 -4.71 -14.20 15.79
C GLU A 242 -6.10 -13.84 15.26
N HIS A 243 -6.39 -12.54 15.06
CA HIS A 243 -7.68 -12.07 14.57
C HIS A 243 -7.82 -12.15 13.04
N VAL A 244 -6.72 -12.39 12.30
CA VAL A 244 -6.69 -12.37 10.83
C VAL A 244 -7.69 -13.37 10.25
N VAL A 245 -7.68 -14.61 10.72
CA VAL A 245 -8.62 -15.64 10.24
C VAL A 245 -10.06 -15.22 10.51
N SER A 246 -10.40 -14.88 11.76
CA SER A 246 -11.77 -14.53 12.13
C SER A 246 -12.29 -13.30 11.38
N TYR A 247 -11.47 -12.25 11.25
CA TYR A 247 -11.90 -11.01 10.61
C TYR A 247 -12.00 -11.17 9.10
N LEU A 248 -11.05 -11.86 8.43
CA LEU A 248 -11.14 -12.11 6.99
C LEU A 248 -12.28 -13.07 6.63
N THR A 249 -12.60 -14.05 7.48
CA THR A 249 -13.82 -14.87 7.33
C THR A 249 -15.07 -14.00 7.45
N GLN A 250 -15.18 -13.18 8.50
CA GLN A 250 -16.32 -12.31 8.72
C GLN A 250 -16.45 -11.26 7.61
N GLN A 251 -15.34 -10.80 7.02
CA GLN A 251 -15.31 -9.82 5.95
C GLN A 251 -16.15 -10.25 4.74
N LEU A 252 -16.33 -11.56 4.47
CA LEU A 252 -17.14 -12.02 3.34
C LEU A 252 -18.64 -11.75 3.52
N THR A 253 -19.12 -11.69 4.76
CA THR A 253 -20.56 -11.56 5.09
C THR A 253 -20.92 -10.25 5.79
N ALA A 254 -19.93 -9.53 6.29
CA ALA A 254 -20.07 -8.25 6.98
C ALA A 254 -19.72 -7.06 6.06
N PRO A 255 -20.28 -5.86 6.34
CA PRO A 255 -19.99 -4.68 5.55
C PRO A 255 -18.52 -4.25 5.62
N VAL A 256 -18.03 -3.69 4.52
CA VAL A 256 -16.75 -2.95 4.50
C VAL A 256 -16.96 -1.57 5.12
N ARG A 257 -16.40 -1.35 6.30
CA ARG A 257 -16.48 -0.11 7.07
C ARG A 257 -15.36 0.86 6.70
N TRP A 258 -15.29 1.24 5.42
CA TRP A 258 -14.22 2.11 4.91
C TRP A 258 -14.26 3.52 5.52
N ASP A 259 -15.44 4.13 5.61
CA ASP A 259 -15.65 5.44 6.25
C ASP A 259 -15.14 5.45 7.71
N ASP A 260 -15.44 4.39 8.48
CA ASP A 260 -14.94 4.28 9.87
C ASP A 260 -13.41 4.17 9.92
N SER A 261 -12.80 3.42 9.00
CA SER A 261 -11.34 3.35 8.86
C SER A 261 -10.74 4.74 8.55
N MET A 262 -11.35 5.51 7.66
CA MET A 262 -10.85 6.85 7.31
C MET A 262 -11.02 7.85 8.47
N LYS A 263 -12.12 7.76 9.22
CA LYS A 263 -12.33 8.53 10.46
C LYS A 263 -11.28 8.20 11.51
N LEU A 264 -10.91 6.92 11.66
CA LEU A 264 -9.83 6.53 12.55
C LEU A 264 -8.50 7.16 12.12
N LEU A 265 -8.11 7.02 10.85
CA LEU A 265 -6.88 7.64 10.34
C LEU A 265 -6.85 9.15 10.62
N HIS A 266 -7.96 9.85 10.38
CA HIS A 266 -8.09 11.27 10.68
C HIS A 266 -7.90 11.56 12.17
N SER A 267 -8.59 10.82 13.04
CA SER A 267 -8.48 10.99 14.51
C SER A 267 -7.08 10.70 15.04
N GLU A 268 -6.35 9.80 14.37
CA GLU A 268 -4.95 9.49 14.67
C GLU A 268 -3.97 10.54 14.14
N GLY A 269 -4.44 11.57 13.44
CA GLY A 269 -3.61 12.64 12.90
C GLY A 269 -2.87 12.27 11.62
N VAL A 270 -3.36 11.28 10.87
CA VAL A 270 -2.94 11.05 9.48
C VAL A 270 -3.38 12.24 8.65
N SER A 271 -2.44 12.80 7.88
CA SER A 271 -2.68 13.98 7.04
C SER A 271 -2.35 13.72 5.57
N VAL A 272 -1.69 12.61 5.27
CA VAL A 272 -1.33 12.20 3.91
C VAL A 272 -1.65 10.72 3.74
N ALA A 273 -2.15 10.36 2.56
CA ALA A 273 -2.35 8.98 2.15
C ALA A 273 -1.77 8.75 0.75
N VAL A 274 -1.35 7.52 0.47
CA VAL A 274 -0.94 7.09 -0.88
C VAL A 274 -1.71 5.85 -1.27
N GLU A 275 -2.45 5.92 -2.38
CA GLU A 275 -3.17 4.79 -2.97
C GLU A 275 -2.23 4.00 -3.89
N LEU A 276 -1.84 2.80 -3.45
CA LEU A 276 -0.92 1.89 -4.14
C LEU A 276 -1.73 0.84 -4.90
N GLY A 277 -1.96 1.05 -6.20
CA GLY A 277 -2.68 0.07 -7.03
C GLY A 277 -3.26 0.67 -8.30
N ALA A 278 -4.21 -0.05 -8.90
CA ALA A 278 -4.85 0.35 -10.14
C ALA A 278 -5.88 1.48 -9.93
N LYS A 279 -5.92 2.45 -10.84
CA LYS A 279 -6.82 3.62 -10.80
C LYS A 279 -6.63 4.44 -9.50
N GLN A 280 -7.62 5.28 -9.19
CA GLN A 280 -7.58 6.25 -8.10
C GLN A 280 -8.90 6.24 -7.32
N VAL A 281 -9.49 5.05 -7.11
CA VAL A 281 -10.86 4.91 -6.60
C VAL A 281 -10.93 5.38 -5.14
N LEU A 282 -9.97 4.97 -4.31
CA LEU A 282 -9.94 5.35 -2.90
C LEU A 282 -9.63 6.84 -2.75
N THR A 283 -8.76 7.37 -3.60
CA THR A 283 -8.48 8.81 -3.68
C THR A 283 -9.76 9.62 -3.96
N GLN A 284 -10.68 9.11 -4.78
CA GLN A 284 -11.98 9.79 -4.97
C GLN A 284 -12.89 9.69 -3.74
N PHE A 285 -12.93 8.54 -3.05
CA PHE A 285 -13.72 8.41 -1.81
C PHE A 285 -13.24 9.38 -0.73
N MET A 286 -11.91 9.58 -0.63
CA MET A 286 -11.28 10.46 0.35
C MET A 286 -11.66 11.93 0.20
N LYS A 287 -11.97 12.40 -1.01
CA LYS A 287 -12.34 13.80 -1.26
C LYS A 287 -13.61 14.23 -0.54
N VAL A 288 -14.50 13.28 -0.23
CA VAL A 288 -15.81 13.57 0.37
C VAL A 288 -15.70 13.71 1.90
N ASP A 289 -15.11 12.72 2.58
CA ASP A 289 -15.17 12.66 4.05
C ASP A 289 -13.88 13.05 4.76
N ALA A 290 -12.76 12.89 4.07
CA ALA A 290 -11.42 13.07 4.63
C ALA A 290 -10.69 14.18 3.88
N ALA A 291 -11.37 15.29 3.57
CA ALA A 291 -10.79 16.43 2.85
C ALA A 291 -9.51 16.98 3.50
N SER A 292 -9.32 16.73 4.80
CA SER A 292 -8.09 17.06 5.54
C SER A 292 -6.90 16.10 5.31
N ILE A 293 -7.15 14.90 4.78
CA ILE A 293 -6.12 13.92 4.42
C ILE A 293 -5.91 14.01 2.91
N THR A 294 -4.76 14.51 2.49
CA THR A 294 -4.45 14.55 1.06
C THR A 294 -4.05 13.16 0.59
N CYS A 295 -4.81 12.58 -0.34
CA CYS A 295 -4.55 11.25 -0.90
C CYS A 295 -3.93 11.36 -2.30
N TYR A 296 -2.83 10.65 -2.52
CA TYR A 296 -2.11 10.63 -3.78
C TYR A 296 -2.17 9.25 -4.44
N PRO A 297 -2.54 9.14 -5.71
CA PRO A 297 -2.42 7.89 -6.44
C PRO A 297 -0.96 7.56 -6.73
N TYR A 298 -0.62 6.28 -6.74
CA TYR A 298 0.69 5.77 -7.10
C TYR A 298 0.54 4.64 -8.11
N GLU A 299 0.38 5.03 -9.37
CA GLU A 299 0.36 4.11 -10.49
C GLU A 299 1.34 4.57 -11.58
N LYS A 300 1.30 5.86 -11.91
CA LYS A 300 2.01 6.46 -13.05
C LYS A 300 3.23 7.26 -12.62
N ALA A 301 4.25 7.36 -13.46
CA ALA A 301 5.49 8.08 -13.17
C ALA A 301 5.25 9.58 -12.96
N ALA A 302 4.29 10.18 -13.68
CA ALA A 302 3.91 11.58 -13.50
C ALA A 302 3.40 11.89 -12.07
N GLU A 303 2.91 10.88 -11.35
CA GLU A 303 2.42 11.01 -9.97
C GLU A 303 3.58 10.92 -8.95
N LEU A 304 4.75 10.41 -9.37
CA LEU A 304 5.94 10.22 -8.53
C LEU A 304 6.66 11.51 -8.18
N ASP A 305 6.83 12.42 -9.15
CA ASP A 305 7.67 13.61 -8.93
C ASP A 305 7.03 14.55 -7.90
N PHE A 306 5.69 14.67 -7.94
CA PHE A 306 4.95 15.41 -6.94
C PHE A 306 5.02 14.73 -5.56
N LEU A 307 4.79 13.41 -5.51
CA LEU A 307 4.80 12.66 -4.26
C LEU A 307 6.19 12.63 -3.62
N ARG A 308 7.24 12.53 -4.43
CA ARG A 308 8.63 12.67 -3.98
C ARG A 308 8.86 14.06 -3.41
N ASN A 309 8.42 15.13 -4.05
CA ASN A 309 8.65 16.47 -3.49
C ASN A 309 7.92 16.68 -2.14
N GLU A 310 6.67 16.22 -2.02
CA GLU A 310 5.93 16.33 -0.76
C GLU A 310 6.46 15.41 0.34
N LEU A 311 6.69 14.12 0.03
CA LEU A 311 7.15 13.16 1.02
C LEU A 311 8.65 13.23 1.27
N ALA A 312 9.48 13.69 0.33
CA ALA A 312 10.91 13.91 0.57
C ALA A 312 11.16 15.12 1.45
N ALA A 313 10.29 16.14 1.48
CA ALA A 313 10.37 17.19 2.49
C ALA A 313 10.21 16.62 3.91
N ASP A 314 9.29 15.66 4.08
CA ASP A 314 9.11 14.92 5.34
C ASP A 314 10.23 13.90 5.58
N LYS A 315 10.71 13.16 4.58
CA LYS A 315 11.87 12.25 4.68
C LYS A 315 13.16 13.00 5.01
N LEU A 316 13.39 14.17 4.43
CA LEU A 316 14.48 15.09 4.79
C LEU A 316 14.28 15.64 6.20
N THR A 317 13.05 15.82 6.68
CA THR A 317 12.74 16.24 8.05
C THR A 317 12.90 15.09 9.06
N GLN A 318 12.60 13.85 8.66
CA GLN A 318 12.78 12.60 9.41
C GLN A 318 14.26 12.25 9.52
N LEU A 319 14.97 12.28 8.39
CA LEU A 319 16.44 12.28 8.34
C LEU A 319 16.95 13.42 9.22
N ARG A 320 16.56 14.68 9.06
CA ARG A 320 17.03 15.78 9.94
C ARG A 320 16.69 15.62 11.43
N LYS A 321 15.68 14.81 11.80
CA LYS A 321 15.31 14.55 13.21
C LYS A 321 16.04 13.34 13.82
N GLN A 322 16.47 12.37 13.01
CA GLN A 322 17.33 11.26 13.45
C GLN A 322 18.82 11.55 13.25
N VAL A 323 19.16 12.40 12.28
CA VAL A 323 20.51 12.83 11.99
C VAL A 323 20.88 13.93 12.96
N THR A 324 21.57 13.57 14.05
CA THR A 324 22.55 14.49 14.63
C THR A 324 23.43 14.99 13.49
N ASN A 325 23.44 16.29 13.22
CA ASN A 325 24.22 16.91 12.15
C ASN A 325 25.73 16.73 12.42
N ASN A 326 26.27 15.55 12.08
CA ASN A 326 27.62 15.12 12.36
C ASN A 326 28.32 14.60 11.09
N VAL A 327 29.64 14.42 11.14
CA VAL A 327 30.46 14.03 9.98
C VAL A 327 30.06 12.67 9.41
N VAL A 328 29.79 11.68 10.27
CA VAL A 328 29.40 10.31 9.87
C VAL A 328 28.13 10.36 9.02
N THR A 329 27.13 11.11 9.46
CA THR A 329 25.86 11.17 8.73
C THR A 329 25.96 11.95 7.43
N LYS A 330 26.80 12.99 7.39
CA LYS A 330 27.10 13.73 6.16
C LYS A 330 27.86 12.88 5.15
N CYS A 331 28.71 11.96 5.60
CA CYS A 331 29.35 10.99 4.73
C CYS A 331 28.34 10.04 4.07
N LEU A 332 27.37 9.49 4.81
CA LEU A 332 26.30 8.66 4.23
C LEU A 332 25.51 9.42 3.16
N ALA A 333 25.10 10.65 3.46
CA ALA A 333 24.35 11.49 2.52
C ALA A 333 25.17 11.80 1.24
N ALA A 334 26.44 12.17 1.39
CA ALA A 334 27.32 12.44 0.26
C ALA A 334 27.55 11.19 -0.60
N ALA A 335 27.70 10.01 0.02
CA ALA A 335 27.88 8.75 -0.69
C ALA A 335 26.70 8.45 -1.62
N VAL A 336 25.45 8.66 -1.16
CA VAL A 336 24.24 8.38 -1.96
C VAL A 336 23.98 9.46 -3.02
N CYS A 337 24.05 10.73 -2.63
CA CYS A 337 23.70 11.85 -3.52
C CYS A 337 24.75 12.14 -4.60
N THR A 338 25.96 11.59 -4.49
CA THR A 338 26.99 11.73 -5.52
C THR A 338 26.74 10.75 -6.67
N ARG A 339 26.67 11.32 -7.88
CA ARG A 339 26.40 10.58 -9.12
C ARG A 339 27.45 9.49 -9.33
N ASN A 340 26.99 8.25 -9.53
CA ASN A 340 27.86 7.15 -9.92
C ASN A 340 28.27 7.29 -11.41
N ARG A 341 29.57 7.16 -11.69
CA ARG A 341 30.14 7.09 -13.05
C ARG A 341 30.88 5.77 -13.29
N ASN A 342 30.79 4.82 -12.37
CA ASN A 342 31.36 3.48 -12.50
C ASN A 342 30.26 2.43 -12.71
N TRP A 343 30.40 1.62 -13.76
CA TRP A 343 29.41 0.62 -14.16
C TRP A 343 29.93 -0.82 -14.01
N ASP A 344 31.09 -0.98 -13.40
CA ASP A 344 31.62 -2.30 -13.00
C ASP A 344 30.95 -2.73 -11.68
N LEU A 345 30.16 -3.81 -11.76
CA LEU A 345 29.35 -4.29 -10.63
C LEU A 345 30.20 -4.87 -9.49
N GLU A 346 31.32 -5.53 -9.80
CA GLU A 346 32.16 -6.17 -8.79
C GLU A 346 33.01 -5.12 -8.06
N GLU A 347 33.58 -4.18 -8.81
CA GLU A 347 34.27 -3.01 -8.26
C GLU A 347 33.32 -2.16 -7.41
N TYR A 348 32.07 -1.99 -7.84
CA TYR A 348 31.07 -1.23 -7.09
C TYR A 348 30.60 -1.94 -5.81
N GLU A 349 30.39 -3.26 -5.84
CA GLU A 349 30.03 -4.02 -4.64
C GLU A 349 31.14 -3.90 -3.57
N GLN A 350 32.40 -4.10 -3.97
CA GLN A 350 33.55 -4.04 -3.07
C GLN A 350 33.87 -2.60 -2.60
N GLY A 351 33.91 -1.66 -3.54
CA GLY A 351 34.36 -0.29 -3.28
C GLY A 351 33.27 0.68 -2.83
N PHE A 352 31.99 0.35 -3.02
CA PHE A 352 30.87 1.17 -2.58
C PHE A 352 29.99 0.47 -1.54
N VAL A 353 29.43 -0.70 -1.86
CA VAL A 353 28.39 -1.33 -1.03
C VAL A 353 28.93 -1.76 0.34
N ILE A 354 30.10 -2.39 0.39
CA ILE A 354 30.72 -2.84 1.65
C ILE A 354 31.11 -1.63 2.55
N PRO A 355 31.86 -0.63 2.08
CA PRO A 355 32.15 0.59 2.85
C PRO A 355 30.91 1.35 3.29
N TYR A 356 29.88 1.44 2.44
CA TYR A 356 28.63 2.10 2.79
C TYR A 356 27.95 1.45 4.00
N ARG A 357 27.89 0.10 4.02
CA ARG A 357 27.35 -0.66 5.16
C ARG A 357 28.17 -0.46 6.43
N GLN A 358 29.48 -0.23 6.33
CA GLN A 358 30.33 0.05 7.50
C GLN A 358 29.97 1.42 8.13
N ILE A 359 29.87 2.47 7.31
CA ILE A 359 29.43 3.79 7.83
C ILE A 359 28.00 3.72 8.37
N GLN A 360 27.12 2.93 7.75
CA GLN A 360 25.75 2.74 8.25
C GLN A 360 25.72 2.09 9.64
N ARG A 361 26.51 1.02 9.86
CA ARG A 361 26.64 0.39 11.20
C ARG A 361 27.20 1.35 12.24
N LEU A 362 28.17 2.18 11.84
CA LEU A 362 28.73 3.21 12.71
C LEU A 362 27.66 4.23 13.12
N GLN A 363 26.83 4.69 12.17
CA GLN A 363 25.71 5.58 12.45
C GLN A 363 24.68 4.93 13.38
N GLU A 364 24.31 3.67 13.13
CA GLU A 364 23.37 2.92 13.98
C GLU A 364 23.87 2.81 15.43
N GLN A 365 25.18 2.60 15.65
CA GLN A 365 25.78 2.61 17.00
C GLN A 365 25.68 3.98 17.68
N LEU A 366 25.89 5.07 16.93
CA LEU A 366 25.76 6.43 17.46
C LEU A 366 24.31 6.76 17.81
N ASP A 367 23.35 6.33 16.99
CA ASP A 367 21.91 6.52 17.22
C ASP A 367 21.44 5.78 18.48
N VAL A 368 21.96 4.57 18.73
CA VAL A 368 21.66 3.79 19.94
C VAL A 368 22.25 4.43 21.20
N THR A 369 23.46 4.98 21.12
CA THR A 369 24.16 5.54 22.28
C THR A 369 23.79 7.00 22.57
N GLY A 370 23.29 7.73 21.57
CA GLY A 370 23.00 9.16 21.66
C GLY A 370 24.25 10.04 21.82
N ALA A 371 25.45 9.48 21.70
CA ALA A 371 26.72 10.18 21.84
C ALA A 371 27.16 10.80 20.50
N PRO A 372 27.85 11.96 20.52
CA PRO A 372 28.48 12.47 19.31
C PRO A 372 29.62 11.54 18.85
N PRO A 373 29.91 11.46 17.53
CA PRO A 373 31.02 10.67 17.04
C PRO A 373 32.36 11.18 17.57
N THR A 374 33.25 10.25 17.90
CA THR A 374 34.64 10.56 18.24
C THR A 374 35.43 10.98 17.00
N GLU A 375 36.57 11.66 17.16
CA GLU A 375 37.45 12.06 16.05
C GLU A 375 37.89 10.86 15.20
N ALA A 376 38.19 9.72 15.82
CA ALA A 376 38.54 8.48 15.12
C ALA A 376 37.39 7.95 14.25
N GLN A 377 36.15 7.95 14.76
CA GLN A 377 34.97 7.54 14.01
C GLN A 377 34.66 8.50 12.85
N MET A 378 34.87 9.81 13.06
CA MET A 378 34.74 10.81 12.00
C MET A 378 35.81 10.61 10.90
N GLN A 379 37.06 10.33 11.27
CA GLN A 379 38.14 10.04 10.34
C GLN A 379 37.85 8.77 9.52
N GLU A 380 37.42 7.69 10.17
CA GLU A 380 37.04 6.44 9.51
C GLU A 380 35.92 6.65 8.48
N ALA A 381 34.88 7.41 8.83
CA ALA A 381 33.80 7.72 7.90
C ALA A 381 34.26 8.57 6.71
N LEU A 382 35.20 9.50 6.89
CA LEU A 382 35.77 10.32 5.81
C LEU A 382 36.65 9.47 4.86
N GLU A 383 37.43 8.53 5.40
CA GLU A 383 38.26 7.62 4.61
C GLU A 383 37.42 6.65 3.78
N LEU A 384 36.41 6.02 4.40
CA LEU A 384 35.47 5.15 3.70
C LEU A 384 34.71 5.92 2.61
N LEU A 385 34.26 7.14 2.90
CA LEU A 385 33.63 7.99 1.88
C LEU A 385 34.57 8.27 0.71
N LYS A 386 35.84 8.58 0.98
CA LYS A 386 36.82 8.87 -0.07
C LYS A 386 36.94 7.68 -1.03
N GLY A 387 37.12 6.47 -0.49
CA GLY A 387 37.17 5.24 -1.28
C GLY A 387 35.90 5.03 -2.12
N MET A 388 34.72 5.24 -1.53
CA MET A 388 33.45 5.13 -2.24
C MET A 388 33.32 6.12 -3.41
N LEU A 389 33.75 7.37 -3.23
CA LEU A 389 33.68 8.38 -4.28
C LEU A 389 34.71 8.13 -5.38
N GLU A 390 35.89 7.61 -5.02
CA GLU A 390 36.89 7.14 -5.99
C GLU A 390 36.35 5.95 -6.81
N THR A 391 35.72 4.96 -6.16
CA THR A 391 35.03 3.84 -6.84
C THR A 391 33.93 4.33 -7.77
N LYS A 392 33.22 5.41 -7.42
CA LYS A 392 32.21 6.06 -8.29
C LYS A 392 32.81 6.86 -9.44
N LYS A 393 34.14 6.91 -9.58
CA LYS A 393 34.88 7.69 -10.60
C LYS A 393 34.50 9.17 -10.56
N VAL A 394 34.38 9.72 -9.35
CA VAL A 394 34.07 11.14 -9.12
C VAL A 394 35.32 11.99 -9.44
N PRO A 395 35.20 13.07 -10.24
CA PRO A 395 36.31 14.00 -10.51
C PRO A 395 36.88 14.57 -9.22
N GLN A 396 38.21 14.75 -9.18
CA GLN A 396 38.91 15.25 -7.99
C GLN A 396 38.37 16.59 -7.47
N THR A 397 38.00 17.51 -8.36
CA THR A 397 37.40 18.80 -7.98
C THR A 397 36.06 18.64 -7.27
N GLU A 398 35.19 17.75 -7.76
CA GLU A 398 33.90 17.43 -7.13
C GLU A 398 34.12 16.74 -5.77
N LEU A 399 35.13 15.87 -5.68
CA LEU A 399 35.56 15.20 -4.45
C LEU A 399 35.95 16.22 -3.37
N GLN A 400 36.82 17.17 -3.70
CA GLN A 400 37.27 18.23 -2.78
C GLN A 400 36.11 19.11 -2.32
N GLU A 401 35.23 19.54 -3.24
CA GLU A 401 34.03 20.34 -2.91
C GLU A 401 33.12 19.61 -1.92
N ARG A 402 32.87 18.30 -2.13
CA ARG A 402 32.04 17.48 -1.23
C ARG A 402 32.61 17.42 0.18
N PHE A 403 33.92 17.20 0.31
CA PHE A 403 34.57 17.13 1.61
C PHE A 403 34.58 18.48 2.32
N ALA A 404 34.90 19.57 1.61
CA ALA A 404 34.83 20.92 2.16
C ALA A 404 33.42 21.27 2.65
N ASP A 405 32.38 20.90 1.88
CA ASP A 405 30.98 21.11 2.26
C ASP A 405 30.59 20.32 3.50
N ILE A 406 31.00 19.04 3.60
CA ILE A 406 30.76 18.22 4.79
C ILE A 406 31.35 18.90 6.02
N LEU A 407 32.65 19.22 5.99
CA LEU A 407 33.37 19.80 7.13
C LEU A 407 32.82 21.16 7.55
N LYS A 408 32.43 21.99 6.57
CA LYS A 408 31.82 23.29 6.82
C LYS A 408 30.45 23.14 7.47
N GLN A 409 29.62 22.18 7.03
CA GLN A 409 28.28 21.96 7.56
C GLN A 409 28.27 21.34 8.96
N THR A 410 29.34 20.66 9.35
CA THR A 410 29.50 20.02 10.66
C THR A 410 30.37 20.82 11.62
N GLY A 411 31.01 21.90 11.15
CA GLY A 411 31.91 22.72 11.97
C GLY A 411 33.23 22.02 12.32
N THR A 412 33.67 21.04 11.53
CA THR A 412 34.84 20.19 11.81
C THR A 412 36.05 20.49 10.92
N THR A 413 36.04 21.61 10.20
CA THR A 413 37.14 22.02 9.31
C THR A 413 38.51 22.04 10.00
N ALA A 414 38.58 22.49 11.25
CA ALA A 414 39.83 22.57 12.00
C ALA A 414 40.40 21.19 12.41
N LEU A 415 39.55 20.17 12.48
CA LEU A 415 39.95 18.79 12.84
C LEU A 415 40.55 18.04 11.65
N PHE A 416 40.11 18.38 10.43
CA PHE A 416 40.42 17.61 9.22
C PHE A 416 40.96 18.50 8.08
N PRO A 417 42.07 19.24 8.29
CA PRO A 417 42.59 20.21 7.31
C PRO A 417 42.98 19.57 5.97
N ALA A 418 43.35 18.28 5.98
CA ALA A 418 43.69 17.53 4.77
C ALA A 418 42.52 17.41 3.77
N TYR A 419 41.28 17.48 4.25
CA TYR A 419 40.06 17.39 3.44
C TYR A 419 39.45 18.78 3.15
N ALA A 420 40.00 19.85 3.74
CA ALA A 420 39.51 21.22 3.60
C ALA A 420 40.22 22.03 2.49
N SER A 421 41.30 21.48 1.92
CA SER A 421 42.10 22.16 0.90
C SER A 421 41.52 21.89 -0.49
N ALA A 422 40.90 22.91 -1.09
CA ALA A 422 40.54 22.95 -2.51
C ALA A 422 41.79 23.19 -3.37
#